data_AF-A0A087A0D2-F1
#
_entry.id   AF-A0A087A0D2-F1
#
_cell.length_a   1.000
_cell.length_b   1.000
_cell.length_c   1.000
_cell.angle_alpha   90.00
_cell.angle_beta   90.00
_cell.angle_gamma   90.00
#
_symmetry.space_group_name_H-M   'P 1'
#
loop_
_entity.id
_entity.type
_entity.pdbx_description
1 polymer ?
#
loop_
_entity_poly.entity_id
_entity_poly.type
_entity_poly.pdbx_seq_one_letter_code
_entity_poly.pdbx_strand_id
1 'polypeptide(L)'
;MTAGQQFPNHSPSESPDAHGIHRSPGDADYRLAVDKQARAMLALATSRHSEFAQDCRTDPGQIVNHWSDDVTIGYVHALAHTSLNSSSTATIDDQNDLLGLFSPAMQAGERNVIRVQFNEGREYTARRNFTLLHELGHYLQQTDDVLADQLFVISSANYNKRFEESACNRFASLSLLPDDYVTALMAGEPLNAIVARDIFESGRGSGKSRRMRVSRPVVVRRMADFLPSHGSIALVQDGNLNTRVHADGVIDYGGEPTPAERAGMDAYHREHSEPYATGLVINHPNAPTAAPPAASSASSTSVSKATRVSIAHSYGRSDYFFIVTAPQP
;
A
#
# COMPACT_ATOMS: atom_id res chain seq x y z
N MET A 1 -12.03 -50.75 57.11
CA MET A 1 -10.66 -50.79 56.55
C MET A 1 -10.77 -51.09 55.07
N THR A 2 -10.72 -50.05 54.24
CA THR A 2 -10.37 -50.13 52.81
C THR A 2 -10.01 -48.72 52.38
N ALA A 3 -8.79 -48.59 51.86
CA ALA A 3 -8.08 -47.35 51.62
C ALA A 3 -8.60 -46.63 50.37
N GLY A 4 -8.74 -45.30 50.47
CA GLY A 4 -8.96 -44.40 49.35
C GLY A 4 -7.63 -44.07 48.67
N GLN A 5 -7.56 -44.32 47.37
CA GLN A 5 -6.39 -44.08 46.53
C GLN A 5 -6.45 -42.63 46.01
N GLN A 6 -5.52 -41.78 46.45
CA GLN A 6 -5.34 -40.41 45.96
C GLN A 6 -4.59 -40.43 44.61
N PHE A 7 -5.16 -39.79 43.60
CA PHE A 7 -4.48 -39.50 42.33
C PHE A 7 -3.59 -38.26 42.47
N PRO A 8 -2.37 -38.25 41.90
CA PRO A 8 -1.51 -37.09 41.91
C PRO A 8 -2.07 -36.01 40.97
N ASN A 9 -2.20 -34.82 41.53
CA ASN A 9 -2.58 -33.60 40.84
C ASN A 9 -1.37 -33.13 40.01
N HIS A 10 -1.31 -33.49 38.73
CA HIS A 10 -0.31 -32.94 37.81
C HIS A 10 -0.76 -31.56 37.36
N SER A 11 -0.20 -30.51 37.98
CA SER A 11 -0.22 -29.17 37.41
C SER A 11 0.47 -29.18 36.06
N PRO A 12 -0.14 -28.66 34.97
CA PRO A 12 0.54 -28.52 33.71
C PRO A 12 1.70 -27.53 33.90
N SER A 13 2.92 -27.98 33.64
CA SER A 13 4.09 -27.11 33.55
C SER A 13 3.89 -26.18 32.36
N GLU A 14 3.64 -24.90 32.63
CA GLU A 14 3.73 -23.85 31.62
C GLU A 14 5.13 -23.85 31.02
N SER A 15 5.22 -24.16 29.73
CA SER A 15 6.47 -24.09 28.96
C SER A 15 6.86 -22.61 28.80
N PRO A 16 8.11 -22.20 29.12
CA PRO A 16 8.52 -20.78 29.07
C PRO A 16 8.78 -20.22 27.66
N ASP A 17 8.62 -21.00 26.58
CA ASP A 17 9.19 -20.66 25.27
C ASP A 17 8.18 -20.13 24.23
N ALA A 18 6.96 -19.77 24.63
CA ALA A 18 6.00 -19.09 23.76
C ALA A 18 6.03 -17.57 23.94
N HIS A 19 7.22 -16.97 24.03
CA HIS A 19 7.36 -15.52 23.84
C HIS A 19 7.14 -15.21 22.36
N GLY A 20 5.88 -15.09 21.96
CA GLY A 20 5.49 -14.62 20.65
C GLY A 20 6.23 -13.32 20.35
N ILE A 21 7.13 -13.35 19.37
CA ILE A 21 7.88 -12.19 18.94
C ILE A 21 6.86 -11.17 18.43
N HIS A 22 6.58 -10.15 19.23
CA HIS A 22 5.75 -9.02 18.85
C HIS A 22 6.51 -8.18 17.81
N ARG A 23 6.44 -8.58 16.55
CA ARG A 23 7.00 -7.80 15.44
C ARG A 23 6.15 -6.55 15.24
N SER A 24 6.78 -5.39 15.30
CA SER A 24 6.08 -4.14 14.96
C SER A 24 5.90 -4.06 13.43
N PRO A 25 4.92 -3.31 12.89
CA PRO A 25 4.80 -3.15 11.44
C PRO A 25 6.02 -2.51 10.75
N GLY A 26 6.87 -1.81 11.51
CA GLY A 26 8.13 -1.27 11.01
C GLY A 26 9.27 -2.31 10.97
N ASP A 27 9.05 -3.51 11.50
CA ASP A 27 10.02 -4.60 11.47
C ASP A 27 10.20 -5.13 10.04
N ALA A 28 11.45 -5.33 9.62
CA ALA A 28 11.77 -5.91 8.32
C ALA A 28 11.15 -7.30 8.15
N ASP A 29 11.10 -8.10 9.22
CA ASP A 29 10.51 -9.44 9.18
C ASP A 29 8.99 -9.38 8.97
N TYR A 30 8.30 -8.40 9.57
CA TYR A 30 6.87 -8.18 9.36
C TYR A 30 6.60 -7.82 7.90
N ARG A 31 7.36 -6.88 7.34
CA ARG A 31 7.21 -6.45 5.95
C ARG A 31 7.48 -7.58 4.97
N LEU A 32 8.51 -8.39 5.23
CA LEU A 32 8.81 -9.57 4.42
C LEU A 32 7.65 -10.58 4.46
N ALA A 33 7.06 -10.83 5.63
CA ALA A 33 5.92 -11.72 5.75
C ALA A 33 4.68 -11.19 5.01
N VAL A 34 4.40 -9.88 5.11
CA VAL A 34 3.32 -9.21 4.38
C VAL A 34 3.52 -9.33 2.87
N ASP A 35 4.73 -9.06 2.37
CA ASP A 35 5.05 -9.18 0.94
C ASP A 35 4.90 -10.63 0.45
N LYS A 36 5.36 -11.60 1.24
CA LYS A 36 5.21 -13.03 0.93
C LYS A 36 3.73 -13.43 0.82
N GLN A 37 2.90 -13.04 1.79
CA GLN A 37 1.46 -13.32 1.78
C GLN A 37 0.78 -12.69 0.55
N ALA A 38 1.10 -11.43 0.25
CA ALA A 38 0.54 -10.73 -0.91
C ALA A 38 0.95 -11.35 -2.25
N ARG A 39 2.21 -11.81 -2.38
CA ARG A 39 2.66 -12.52 -3.58
C ARG A 39 2.01 -13.90 -3.73
N ALA A 40 1.74 -14.60 -2.62
CA ALA A 40 0.99 -15.84 -2.65
C ALA A 40 -0.46 -15.60 -3.10
N MET A 41 -1.11 -14.52 -2.63
CA MET A 41 -2.43 -14.10 -3.13
C MET A 41 -2.41 -13.79 -4.64
N LEU A 42 -1.40 -13.08 -5.14
CA LEU A 42 -1.25 -12.81 -6.58
C LEU A 42 -1.11 -14.09 -7.41
N ALA A 43 -0.29 -15.03 -6.94
CA ALA A 43 -0.10 -16.31 -7.61
C ALA A 43 -1.42 -17.11 -7.65
N LEU A 44 -2.16 -17.13 -6.55
CA LEU A 44 -3.47 -17.77 -6.48
C LEU A 44 -4.51 -17.09 -7.37
N ALA A 45 -4.58 -15.76 -7.36
CA ALA A 45 -5.50 -15.01 -8.22
C ALA A 45 -5.24 -15.29 -9.70
N THR A 46 -3.96 -15.31 -10.10
CA THR A 46 -3.55 -15.59 -11.48
C THR A 46 -3.79 -17.05 -11.88
N SER A 47 -3.67 -18.00 -10.95
CA SER A 47 -3.93 -19.42 -11.24
C SER A 47 -5.43 -19.73 -11.35
N ARG A 48 -6.27 -19.05 -10.56
CA ARG A 48 -7.73 -19.16 -10.66
C ARG A 48 -8.27 -18.47 -11.91
N HIS A 49 -7.75 -17.27 -12.22
CA HIS A 49 -8.18 -16.43 -13.34
C HIS A 49 -6.97 -15.93 -14.12
N SER A 50 -6.70 -16.57 -15.26
CA SER A 50 -5.52 -16.28 -16.11
C SER A 50 -5.47 -14.84 -16.64
N GLU A 51 -6.64 -14.20 -16.75
CA GLU A 51 -6.89 -12.84 -17.20
C GLU A 51 -6.65 -11.79 -16.10
N PHE A 52 -6.53 -12.21 -14.82
CA PHE A 52 -6.47 -11.31 -13.66
C PHE A 52 -5.39 -10.23 -13.81
N ALA A 53 -4.19 -10.62 -14.26
CA ALA A 53 -3.09 -9.68 -14.46
C ALA A 53 -3.40 -8.62 -15.53
N GLN A 54 -4.11 -9.02 -16.60
CA GLN A 54 -4.50 -8.12 -17.68
C GLN A 54 -5.62 -7.17 -17.23
N ASP A 55 -6.60 -7.68 -16.49
CA ASP A 55 -7.66 -6.85 -15.91
C ASP A 55 -7.08 -5.75 -15.01
N CYS A 56 -6.16 -6.13 -14.11
CA CYS A 56 -5.51 -5.17 -13.21
C CYS A 56 -4.71 -4.07 -13.94
N ARG A 57 -4.15 -4.40 -15.12
CA ARG A 57 -3.38 -3.47 -15.96
C ARG A 57 -4.23 -2.56 -16.83
N THR A 58 -5.46 -2.96 -17.16
CA THR A 58 -6.28 -2.25 -18.13
C THR A 58 -7.53 -1.67 -17.50
N ASP A 59 -8.45 -2.52 -17.04
CA ASP A 59 -9.67 -2.15 -16.36
C ASP A 59 -9.97 -3.13 -15.23
N PRO A 60 -9.55 -2.82 -13.98
CA PRO A 60 -9.84 -3.67 -12.83
C PRO A 60 -11.34 -3.93 -12.60
N GLY A 61 -12.23 -3.14 -13.23
CA GLY A 61 -13.67 -3.41 -13.21
C GLY A 61 -14.07 -4.72 -13.90
N GLN A 62 -13.25 -5.27 -14.81
CA GLN A 62 -13.53 -6.53 -15.50
C GLN A 62 -13.51 -7.74 -14.57
N ILE A 63 -12.82 -7.64 -13.43
CA ILE A 63 -12.79 -8.66 -12.38
C ILE A 63 -14.22 -9.03 -11.94
N VAL A 64 -15.17 -8.07 -11.93
CA VAL A 64 -16.58 -8.32 -11.60
C VAL A 64 -17.20 -9.40 -12.50
N ASN A 65 -16.84 -9.39 -13.78
CA ASN A 65 -17.37 -10.33 -14.76
C ASN A 65 -16.60 -11.65 -14.74
N HIS A 66 -15.27 -11.59 -14.75
CA HIS A 66 -14.43 -12.79 -14.85
C HIS A 66 -14.50 -13.65 -13.58
N TRP A 67 -14.70 -13.05 -12.41
CA TRP A 67 -14.80 -13.77 -11.14
C TRP A 67 -16.24 -14.16 -10.77
N SER A 68 -17.20 -14.00 -11.69
CA SER A 68 -18.63 -14.17 -11.40
C SER A 68 -19.03 -15.59 -11.03
N ASP A 69 -18.17 -16.59 -11.20
CA ASP A 69 -18.39 -17.99 -10.80
C ASP A 69 -17.85 -18.29 -9.38
N ASP A 70 -16.89 -17.50 -8.90
CA ASP A 70 -16.27 -17.69 -7.59
C ASP A 70 -16.89 -16.83 -6.48
N VAL A 71 -17.16 -15.55 -6.79
CA VAL A 71 -17.62 -14.56 -5.82
C VAL A 71 -18.59 -13.58 -6.47
N THR A 72 -19.63 -13.19 -5.73
CA THR A 72 -20.57 -12.16 -6.19
C THR A 72 -20.01 -10.78 -5.89
N ILE A 73 -19.69 -10.00 -6.91
CA ILE A 73 -19.10 -8.66 -6.74
C ILE A 73 -20.14 -7.60 -7.16
N GLY A 74 -20.40 -6.63 -6.28
CA GLY A 74 -21.38 -5.57 -6.53
C GLY A 74 -20.87 -4.18 -6.15
N TYR A 75 -21.14 -3.19 -7.00
CA TYR A 75 -20.96 -1.77 -6.67
C TYR A 75 -22.22 -1.20 -6.04
N VAL A 76 -22.07 -0.53 -4.89
CA VAL A 76 -23.19 0.04 -4.13
C VAL A 76 -22.96 1.53 -3.86
N HIS A 77 -24.03 2.30 -3.67
CA HIS A 77 -23.90 3.74 -3.40
C HIS A 77 -23.44 4.06 -1.97
N ALA A 78 -23.83 3.21 -1.01
CA ALA A 78 -23.43 3.31 0.38
C ALA A 78 -23.47 1.91 0.99
N LEU A 79 -22.56 1.64 1.93
CA LEU A 79 -22.62 0.47 2.77
C LEU A 79 -23.37 0.86 4.06
N ALA A 80 -24.55 0.28 4.29
CA ALA A 80 -25.35 0.62 5.47
C ALA A 80 -24.62 0.16 6.75
N HIS A 81 -24.51 1.06 7.74
CA HIS A 81 -23.85 0.79 9.02
C HIS A 81 -24.44 -0.39 9.81
N THR A 82 -25.67 -0.82 9.51
CA THR A 82 -26.33 -1.95 10.18
C THR A 82 -25.66 -3.31 9.93
N SER A 83 -24.81 -3.43 8.90
CA SER A 83 -24.02 -4.65 8.64
C SER A 83 -22.76 -4.79 9.52
N LEU A 84 -22.40 -3.76 10.30
CA LEU A 84 -21.14 -3.70 11.06
C LEU A 84 -21.14 -4.48 12.37
N ASN A 85 -22.31 -4.85 12.92
CA ASN A 85 -22.35 -5.56 14.21
C ASN A 85 -21.85 -7.01 14.12
N SER A 86 -21.53 -7.53 12.93
CA SER A 86 -21.15 -8.93 12.73
C SER A 86 -20.00 -9.17 11.76
N SER A 87 -19.39 -8.16 11.14
CA SER A 87 -18.32 -8.36 10.15
C SER A 87 -17.02 -7.66 10.55
N SER A 88 -15.97 -8.45 10.78
CA SER A 88 -14.63 -7.99 11.16
C SER A 88 -13.75 -7.57 9.98
N THR A 89 -14.24 -7.72 8.74
CA THR A 89 -13.52 -7.67 7.44
C THR A 89 -13.82 -6.41 6.63
N ALA A 90 -14.02 -5.29 7.32
CA ALA A 90 -14.57 -4.08 6.75
C ALA A 90 -13.46 -3.03 6.53
N THR A 91 -13.23 -2.57 5.28
CA THR A 91 -12.26 -1.49 5.00
C THR A 91 -12.84 -0.11 5.32
N ILE A 92 -12.26 0.58 6.31
CA ILE A 92 -12.66 1.91 6.77
C ILE A 92 -11.63 2.95 6.30
N ASP A 93 -12.08 4.06 5.72
CA ASP A 93 -11.23 5.23 5.42
C ASP A 93 -10.93 6.05 6.69
N ASP A 94 -9.93 6.94 6.64
CA ASP A 94 -9.59 7.87 7.72
C ASP A 94 -10.77 8.78 8.15
N GLN A 95 -11.83 8.83 7.32
CA GLN A 95 -13.08 9.54 7.57
C GLN A 95 -14.20 8.67 8.19
N ASN A 96 -13.90 7.44 8.62
CA ASN A 96 -14.84 6.44 9.16
C ASN A 96 -15.88 5.88 8.17
N ASP A 97 -15.73 6.14 6.86
CA ASP A 97 -16.63 5.58 5.85
C ASP A 97 -16.16 4.19 5.43
N LEU A 98 -17.07 3.21 5.52
CA LEU A 98 -16.85 1.86 5.03
C LEU A 98 -16.92 1.88 3.51
N LEU A 99 -15.83 1.47 2.86
CA LEU A 99 -15.70 1.53 1.39
C LEU A 99 -15.86 0.18 0.71
N GLY A 100 -15.50 -0.87 1.43
CA GLY A 100 -15.49 -2.23 0.93
C GLY A 100 -15.96 -3.17 2.02
N LEU A 101 -16.55 -4.29 1.59
CA LEU A 101 -16.94 -5.36 2.48
C LEU A 101 -16.92 -6.70 1.76
N PHE A 102 -16.02 -7.57 2.17
CA PHE A 102 -16.09 -9.00 1.95
C PHE A 102 -17.02 -9.66 2.97
N SER A 103 -17.90 -10.54 2.52
CA SER A 103 -18.79 -11.36 3.34
C SER A 103 -18.70 -12.83 2.89
N PRO A 104 -18.21 -13.75 3.75
CA PRO A 104 -18.11 -15.15 3.39
C PRO A 104 -19.50 -15.80 3.30
N ALA A 105 -19.62 -16.86 2.51
CA ALA A 105 -20.80 -17.72 2.49
C ALA A 105 -20.93 -18.44 3.86
N MET A 106 -22.08 -18.32 4.51
CA MET A 106 -22.31 -18.89 5.85
C MET A 106 -22.99 -20.26 5.78
N GLN A 107 -23.65 -20.56 4.68
CA GLN A 107 -24.36 -21.82 4.46
C GLN A 107 -23.94 -22.49 3.15
N ALA A 108 -24.09 -23.82 3.09
CA ALA A 108 -23.87 -24.56 1.86
C ALA A 108 -24.84 -24.07 0.77
N GLY A 109 -24.30 -23.71 -0.40
CA GLY A 109 -25.07 -23.16 -1.52
C GLY A 109 -25.19 -21.64 -1.53
N GLU A 110 -24.79 -20.94 -0.47
CA GLU A 110 -24.57 -19.49 -0.52
C GLU A 110 -23.27 -19.18 -1.25
N ARG A 111 -23.19 -17.97 -1.81
CA ARG A 111 -21.98 -17.47 -2.48
C ARG A 111 -21.32 -16.41 -1.62
N ASN A 112 -19.99 -16.37 -1.67
CA ASN A 112 -19.22 -15.28 -1.12
C ASN A 112 -19.61 -13.96 -1.82
N VAL A 113 -19.59 -12.85 -1.08
CA VAL A 113 -20.01 -11.54 -1.60
C VAL A 113 -18.94 -10.49 -1.33
N ILE A 114 -18.60 -9.70 -2.34
CA ILE A 114 -17.81 -8.46 -2.23
C ILE A 114 -18.71 -7.29 -2.58
N ARG A 115 -18.78 -6.29 -1.71
CA ARG A 115 -19.44 -5.01 -1.99
C ARG A 115 -18.43 -3.89 -1.95
N VAL A 116 -18.43 -3.05 -2.98
CA VAL A 116 -17.55 -1.88 -3.06
C VAL A 116 -18.41 -0.63 -3.23
N GLN A 117 -18.22 0.34 -2.36
CA GLN A 117 -18.85 1.64 -2.50
C GLN A 117 -18.31 2.34 -3.75
N PHE A 118 -19.21 2.68 -4.67
CA PHE A 118 -18.86 3.45 -5.85
C PHE A 118 -20.07 4.20 -6.39
N ASN A 119 -19.94 5.51 -6.54
CA ASN A 119 -20.92 6.35 -7.19
C ASN A 119 -20.48 6.73 -8.60
N GLU A 120 -20.99 5.99 -9.59
CA GLU A 120 -20.64 6.19 -10.99
C GLU A 120 -20.93 7.64 -11.43
N GLY A 121 -19.96 8.22 -12.14
CA GLY A 121 -20.06 9.59 -12.61
C GLY A 121 -19.76 10.66 -11.55
N ARG A 122 -19.65 10.33 -10.25
CA ARG A 122 -19.19 11.28 -9.22
C ARG A 122 -17.76 11.02 -8.78
N GLU A 123 -17.41 9.75 -8.67
CA GLU A 123 -16.14 9.32 -8.09
C GLU A 123 -15.12 8.90 -9.15
N TYR A 124 -13.84 8.95 -8.77
CA TYR A 124 -12.77 8.41 -9.57
C TYR A 124 -12.69 6.89 -9.40
N THR A 125 -12.45 6.15 -10.49
CA THR A 125 -12.38 4.69 -10.42
C THR A 125 -11.16 4.16 -9.65
N ALA A 126 -10.12 4.98 -9.41
CA ALA A 126 -8.90 4.53 -8.75
C ALA A 126 -9.15 4.00 -7.32
N ARG A 127 -10.00 4.69 -6.55
CA ARG A 127 -10.36 4.25 -5.18
C ARG A 127 -11.17 2.96 -5.24
N ARG A 128 -12.20 2.92 -6.10
CA ARG A 128 -12.98 1.71 -6.39
C ARG A 128 -12.09 0.52 -6.75
N ASN A 129 -11.12 0.71 -7.64
CA ASN A 129 -10.23 -0.36 -8.09
C ASN A 129 -9.36 -0.91 -6.95
N PHE A 130 -8.78 -0.01 -6.15
CA PHE A 130 -7.99 -0.42 -4.99
C PHE A 130 -8.85 -1.17 -3.97
N THR A 131 -10.03 -0.64 -3.62
CA THR A 131 -10.96 -1.29 -2.68
C THR A 131 -11.43 -2.64 -3.19
N LEU A 132 -11.78 -2.76 -4.49
CA LEU A 132 -12.13 -4.04 -5.09
C LEU A 132 -11.02 -5.10 -4.90
N LEU A 133 -9.78 -4.73 -5.21
CA LEU A 133 -8.65 -5.64 -5.07
C LEU A 133 -8.33 -5.94 -3.60
N HIS A 134 -8.52 -4.97 -2.70
CA HIS A 134 -8.38 -5.20 -1.27
C HIS A 134 -9.37 -6.26 -0.76
N GLU A 135 -10.65 -6.11 -1.08
CA GLU A 135 -11.69 -7.08 -0.70
C GLU A 135 -11.49 -8.45 -1.36
N LEU A 136 -10.97 -8.46 -2.60
CA LEU A 136 -10.58 -9.70 -3.26
C LEU A 136 -9.42 -10.38 -2.52
N GLY A 137 -8.51 -9.62 -1.93
CA GLY A 137 -7.48 -10.13 -1.02
C GLY A 137 -8.08 -10.86 0.17
N HIS A 138 -9.08 -10.26 0.85
CA HIS A 138 -9.80 -10.95 1.94
C HIS A 138 -10.45 -12.25 1.48
N TYR A 139 -11.13 -12.23 0.34
CA TYR A 139 -11.70 -13.44 -0.25
C TYR A 139 -10.65 -14.53 -0.43
N LEU A 140 -9.50 -14.21 -1.03
CA LEU A 140 -8.42 -15.17 -1.26
C LEU A 140 -7.84 -15.71 0.06
N GLN A 141 -7.57 -14.84 1.04
CA GLN A 141 -7.00 -15.26 2.31
C GLN A 141 -7.93 -16.13 3.15
N GLN A 142 -9.24 -15.91 3.06
CA GLN A 142 -10.23 -16.61 3.90
C GLN A 142 -10.81 -17.86 3.24
N THR A 143 -10.61 -18.05 1.93
CA THR A 143 -11.14 -19.20 1.18
C THR A 143 -10.08 -20.14 0.63
N ASP A 144 -8.81 -19.88 0.92
CA ASP A 144 -7.69 -20.76 0.59
C ASP A 144 -7.01 -21.23 1.88
N ASP A 145 -7.00 -22.54 2.10
CA ASP A 145 -6.49 -23.13 3.35
C ASP A 145 -5.02 -22.77 3.60
N VAL A 146 -4.19 -22.71 2.55
CA VAL A 146 -2.75 -22.42 2.68
C VAL A 146 -2.50 -20.95 3.05
N LEU A 147 -3.30 -20.03 2.51
CA LEU A 147 -3.25 -18.63 2.89
C LEU A 147 -3.85 -18.38 4.28
N ALA A 148 -4.91 -19.09 4.64
CA ALA A 148 -5.57 -18.98 5.93
C ALA A 148 -4.69 -19.52 7.07
N ASP A 149 -4.03 -20.65 6.87
CA ASP A 149 -3.10 -21.25 7.85
C ASP A 149 -1.99 -20.27 8.25
N GLN A 150 -1.50 -19.45 7.32
CA GLN A 150 -0.50 -18.43 7.62
C GLN A 150 -1.01 -17.33 8.56
N LEU A 151 -2.32 -17.07 8.59
CA LEU A 151 -2.94 -16.14 9.54
C LEU A 151 -3.06 -16.75 10.93
N PHE A 152 -3.26 -18.06 11.06
CA PHE A 152 -3.43 -18.75 12.34
C PHE A 152 -2.14 -18.96 13.13
N VAL A 153 -0.98 -18.99 12.46
CA VAL A 153 0.34 -19.14 13.11
C VAL A 153 0.69 -17.95 14.02
N ILE A 154 -0.02 -16.83 13.89
CA ILE A 154 0.30 -15.58 14.56
C ILE A 154 -0.46 -15.44 15.89
N SER A 155 0.26 -14.97 16.92
CA SER A 155 -0.06 -15.14 18.35
C SER A 155 -1.18 -14.28 18.92
N SER A 156 -1.73 -13.29 18.20
CA SER A 156 -2.79 -12.42 18.75
C SER A 156 -3.76 -11.92 17.69
N ALA A 157 -5.06 -11.90 18.02
CA ALA A 157 -6.12 -11.48 17.09
C ALA A 157 -5.88 -10.08 16.49
N ASN A 158 -5.38 -9.13 17.29
CA ASN A 158 -5.07 -7.78 16.81
C ASN A 158 -3.92 -7.76 15.80
N TYR A 159 -2.88 -8.56 16.02
CA TYR A 159 -1.81 -8.68 15.04
C TYR A 159 -2.33 -9.35 13.78
N ASN A 160 -3.07 -10.47 13.89
CA ASN A 160 -3.59 -11.22 12.72
C ASN A 160 -4.40 -10.29 11.82
N LYS A 161 -5.29 -9.49 12.41
CA LYS A 161 -6.06 -8.49 11.66
C LYS A 161 -5.15 -7.46 10.98
N ARG A 162 -4.19 -6.87 11.69
CA ARG A 162 -3.26 -5.89 11.08
C ARG A 162 -2.44 -6.49 9.95
N PHE A 163 -1.99 -7.73 10.11
CA PHE A 163 -1.24 -8.47 9.10
C PHE A 163 -2.10 -8.74 7.87
N GLU A 164 -3.32 -9.24 8.06
CA GLU A 164 -4.31 -9.45 6.99
C GLU A 164 -4.56 -8.15 6.21
N GLU A 165 -4.91 -7.05 6.89
CA GLU A 165 -5.12 -5.75 6.27
C GLU A 165 -3.88 -5.24 5.52
N SER A 166 -2.68 -5.44 6.09
CA SER A 166 -1.42 -5.05 5.45
C SER A 166 -1.16 -5.89 4.19
N ALA A 167 -1.46 -7.19 4.23
CA ALA A 167 -1.32 -8.10 3.11
C ALA A 167 -2.34 -7.78 2.01
N CYS A 168 -3.61 -7.52 2.33
CA CYS A 168 -4.63 -7.07 1.37
C CYS A 168 -4.23 -5.76 0.68
N ASN A 169 -3.77 -4.77 1.45
CA ASN A 169 -3.26 -3.50 0.91
C ASN A 169 -2.05 -3.70 0.00
N ARG A 170 -1.12 -4.58 0.39
CA ARG A 170 0.05 -4.93 -0.42
C ARG A 170 -0.35 -5.65 -1.71
N PHE A 171 -1.27 -6.61 -1.64
CA PHE A 171 -1.83 -7.32 -2.78
C PHE A 171 -2.51 -6.38 -3.77
N ALA A 172 -3.36 -5.47 -3.30
CA ALA A 172 -4.01 -4.48 -4.15
C ALA A 172 -2.99 -3.56 -4.84
N SER A 173 -1.96 -3.12 -4.11
CA SER A 173 -0.87 -2.31 -4.67
C SER A 173 -0.07 -3.05 -5.74
N LEU A 174 0.36 -4.28 -5.47
CA LEU A 174 1.12 -5.10 -6.42
C LEU A 174 0.28 -5.49 -7.65
N SER A 175 -1.01 -5.74 -7.47
CA SER A 175 -1.95 -6.04 -8.56
C SER A 175 -2.06 -4.84 -9.51
N LEU A 176 -2.25 -3.63 -8.97
CA LEU A 176 -2.34 -2.40 -9.76
C LEU A 176 -0.98 -1.95 -10.32
N LEU A 177 0.13 -2.22 -9.65
CA LEU A 177 1.45 -1.79 -10.10
C LEU A 177 2.45 -2.95 -10.01
N PRO A 178 2.36 -3.93 -10.93
CA PRO A 178 3.28 -5.06 -10.97
C PRO A 178 4.74 -4.64 -11.18
N ASP A 179 5.67 -5.44 -10.67
CA ASP A 179 7.12 -5.15 -10.69
C ASP A 179 7.63 -4.93 -12.12
N ASP A 180 7.20 -5.76 -13.07
CA ASP A 180 7.59 -5.67 -14.48
C ASP A 180 7.05 -4.41 -15.17
N TYR A 181 5.82 -4.01 -14.85
CA TYR A 181 5.21 -2.78 -15.36
C TYR A 181 5.98 -1.53 -14.88
N VAL A 182 6.29 -1.44 -13.59
CA VAL A 182 7.05 -0.31 -13.03
C VAL A 182 8.48 -0.29 -13.59
N THR A 183 9.15 -1.44 -13.62
CA THR A 183 10.52 -1.55 -14.13
C THR A 183 10.60 -1.16 -15.62
N ALA A 184 9.62 -1.54 -16.43
CA ALA A 184 9.55 -1.16 -17.84
C ALA A 184 9.44 0.37 -18.02
N LEU A 185 8.66 1.05 -17.17
CA LEU A 185 8.52 2.51 -17.21
C LEU A 185 9.75 3.25 -16.69
N MET A 186 10.53 2.63 -15.80
CA MET A 186 11.84 3.16 -15.39
C MET A 186 12.88 3.08 -16.51
N ALA A 187 12.69 2.20 -17.51
CA ALA A 187 13.61 2.01 -18.63
C ALA A 187 15.08 1.78 -18.22
N GLY A 188 15.32 1.15 -17.06
CA GLY A 188 16.65 0.90 -16.51
C GLY A 188 17.27 2.08 -15.73
N GLU A 189 16.59 3.22 -15.67
CA GLU A 189 17.05 4.39 -14.92
C GLU A 189 16.61 4.35 -13.44
N PRO A 190 17.34 5.03 -12.54
CA PRO A 190 16.91 5.19 -11.15
C PRO A 190 15.54 5.88 -11.05
N LEU A 191 14.74 5.43 -10.09
CA LEU A 191 13.42 6.00 -9.83
C LEU A 191 13.54 7.51 -9.52
N ASN A 192 12.74 8.32 -10.21
CA ASN A 192 12.64 9.76 -10.01
C ASN A 192 11.15 10.20 -10.05
N ALA A 193 10.89 11.45 -9.66
CA ALA A 193 9.52 11.97 -9.59
C ALA A 193 8.79 11.98 -10.95
N ILE A 194 9.51 12.11 -12.07
CA ILE A 194 8.92 12.08 -13.42
C ILE A 194 8.34 10.69 -13.69
N VAL A 195 9.08 9.62 -13.37
CA VAL A 195 8.59 8.25 -13.51
C VAL A 195 7.34 8.02 -12.65
N ALA A 196 7.33 8.48 -11.40
CA ALA A 196 6.16 8.36 -10.53
C ALA A 196 4.92 9.08 -11.11
N ARG A 197 5.11 10.30 -11.65
CA ARG A 197 4.07 11.02 -12.38
C ARG A 197 3.59 10.22 -13.59
N ASP A 198 4.51 9.72 -14.41
CA ASP A 198 4.17 9.04 -15.67
C ASP A 198 3.45 7.71 -15.44
N ILE A 199 3.77 6.99 -14.35
CA ILE A 199 3.00 5.83 -13.89
C ILE A 199 1.55 6.22 -13.57
N PHE A 200 1.34 7.32 -12.86
CA PHE A 200 0.00 7.80 -12.55
C PHE A 200 -0.74 8.24 -13.82
N GLU A 201 -0.11 9.03 -14.69
CA GLU A 201 -0.72 9.58 -15.89
C GLU A 201 -0.98 8.50 -16.97
N SER A 202 -0.11 7.49 -17.11
CA SER A 202 -0.37 6.35 -18.00
C SER A 202 -1.55 5.48 -17.54
N GLY A 203 -1.88 5.52 -16.25
CA GLY A 203 -3.10 4.93 -15.69
C GLY A 203 -4.37 5.76 -15.93
N ARG A 204 -4.27 6.96 -16.51
CA ARG A 204 -5.41 7.82 -16.85
C ARG A 204 -5.84 7.53 -18.29
N GLY A 205 -7.11 7.19 -18.48
CA GLY A 205 -7.65 7.00 -19.83
C GLY A 205 -7.56 8.29 -20.66
N SER A 206 -7.40 8.17 -21.98
CA SER A 206 -7.36 9.33 -22.88
C SER A 206 -8.70 10.11 -22.83
N GLY A 207 -8.70 11.32 -22.26
CA GLY A 207 -9.84 12.24 -22.28
C GLY A 207 -10.29 12.75 -20.91
N LYS A 208 -11.47 13.40 -20.86
CA LYS A 208 -12.10 13.92 -19.62
C LYS A 208 -12.69 12.83 -18.72
N SER A 209 -12.33 11.57 -18.94
CA SER A 209 -12.90 10.44 -18.21
C SER A 209 -12.37 10.42 -16.78
N ARG A 210 -13.25 10.20 -15.79
CA ARG A 210 -12.87 9.96 -14.38
C ARG A 210 -12.29 8.55 -14.18
N ARG A 211 -12.05 7.81 -15.27
CA ARG A 211 -11.38 6.50 -15.27
C ARG A 211 -9.89 6.67 -15.03
N MET A 212 -9.49 6.37 -13.80
CA MET A 212 -8.10 6.25 -13.38
C MET A 212 -7.90 4.85 -12.83
N ARG A 213 -6.84 4.19 -13.28
CA ARG A 213 -6.53 2.83 -12.87
C ARG A 213 -6.04 2.78 -11.42
N VAL A 214 -5.16 3.70 -11.06
CA VAL A 214 -4.48 3.77 -9.76
C VAL A 214 -4.49 5.19 -9.20
N SER A 215 -4.48 5.33 -7.87
CA SER A 215 -4.45 6.64 -7.20
C SER A 215 -3.02 7.08 -6.92
N ARG A 216 -2.80 8.39 -6.74
CA ARG A 216 -1.47 8.92 -6.42
C ARG A 216 -0.89 8.36 -5.11
N PRO A 217 -1.65 8.22 -4.00
CA PRO A 217 -1.13 7.58 -2.79
C PRO A 217 -0.67 6.14 -3.01
N VAL A 218 -1.37 5.36 -3.85
CA VAL A 218 -0.95 3.99 -4.18
C VAL A 218 0.34 3.99 -4.99
N VAL A 219 0.49 4.92 -5.94
CA VAL A 219 1.76 5.11 -6.66
C VAL A 219 2.90 5.42 -5.69
N VAL A 220 2.73 6.38 -4.78
CA VAL A 220 3.76 6.71 -3.77
C VAL A 220 4.15 5.50 -2.93
N ARG A 221 3.17 4.77 -2.39
CA ARG A 221 3.43 3.55 -1.61
C ARG A 221 4.19 2.49 -2.40
N ARG A 222 3.83 2.27 -3.66
CA ARG A 222 4.51 1.27 -4.50
C ARG A 222 5.92 1.69 -4.90
N MET A 223 6.11 2.96 -5.24
CA MET A 223 7.40 3.47 -5.70
C MET A 223 8.48 3.38 -4.62
N ALA A 224 8.10 3.41 -3.34
CA ALA A 224 9.03 3.25 -2.24
C ALA A 224 9.84 1.94 -2.29
N ASP A 225 9.28 0.88 -2.87
CA ASP A 225 9.97 -0.42 -3.02
C ASP A 225 11.17 -0.35 -3.99
N PHE A 226 11.22 0.68 -4.85
CA PHE A 226 12.27 0.87 -5.85
C PHE A 226 13.28 1.94 -5.43
N LEU A 227 13.13 2.50 -4.23
CA LEU A 227 14.07 3.47 -3.71
C LEU A 227 15.31 2.77 -3.14
N PRO A 228 16.50 3.38 -3.24
CA PRO A 228 17.67 2.91 -2.51
C PRO A 228 17.44 3.02 -1.00
N SER A 229 18.30 2.36 -0.22
CA SER A 229 18.29 2.49 1.24
C SER A 229 18.32 3.97 1.66
N HIS A 230 17.43 4.35 2.59
CA HIS A 230 17.23 5.71 3.10
C HIS A 230 16.60 6.73 2.15
N GLY A 231 16.07 6.31 0.99
CA GLY A 231 15.24 7.17 0.15
C GLY A 231 13.83 7.37 0.69
N SER A 232 13.15 8.43 0.27
CA SER A 232 11.70 8.59 0.42
C SER A 232 11.05 9.15 -0.83
N ILE A 233 9.76 8.85 -0.99
CA ILE A 233 8.88 9.44 -1.98
C ILE A 233 7.70 10.10 -1.28
N ALA A 234 7.34 11.32 -1.68
CA ALA A 234 6.21 12.06 -1.12
C ALA A 234 5.24 12.53 -2.20
N LEU A 235 3.96 12.51 -1.87
CA LEU A 235 2.90 13.25 -2.53
C LEU A 235 2.60 14.48 -1.69
N VAL A 236 2.83 15.66 -2.26
CA VAL A 236 2.40 16.93 -1.71
C VAL A 236 1.19 17.41 -2.50
N GLN A 237 0.09 17.69 -1.82
CA GLN A 237 -1.16 18.13 -2.41
C GLN A 237 -1.55 19.47 -1.79
N ASP A 238 -1.82 20.45 -2.65
CA ASP A 238 -2.21 21.80 -2.22
C ASP A 238 -1.21 22.42 -1.22
N GLY A 239 0.08 22.17 -1.45
CA GLY A 239 1.20 22.65 -0.61
C GLY A 239 1.41 21.88 0.70
N ASN A 240 0.57 20.88 1.01
CA ASN A 240 0.64 20.10 2.24
C ASN A 240 1.07 18.67 1.95
N LEU A 241 1.76 18.03 2.90
CA LEU A 241 2.08 16.61 2.77
C LEU A 241 0.77 15.80 2.78
N ASN A 242 0.53 15.02 1.73
CA ASN A 242 -0.56 14.05 1.72
C ASN A 242 -0.06 12.70 2.25
N THR A 243 1.01 12.18 1.66
CA THR A 243 1.62 10.90 2.07
C THR A 243 3.11 10.92 1.75
N ARG A 244 3.97 10.49 2.67
CA ARG A 244 5.38 10.17 2.43
C ARG A 244 5.64 8.70 2.76
N VAL A 245 6.38 8.02 1.91
CA VAL A 245 6.76 6.62 2.13
C VAL A 245 8.27 6.51 1.98
N HIS A 246 8.89 5.93 3.00
CA HIS A 246 10.33 5.71 3.08
C HIS A 246 10.67 4.32 2.50
N ALA A 247 11.91 4.13 2.05
CA ALA A 247 12.38 2.86 1.49
C ALA A 247 12.31 1.68 2.49
N ASP A 248 12.28 1.98 3.78
CA ASP A 248 12.07 1.01 4.86
C ASP A 248 10.58 0.73 5.15
N GLY A 249 9.67 1.28 4.35
CA GLY A 249 8.22 1.07 4.48
C GLY A 249 7.54 1.92 5.55
N VAL A 250 8.27 2.81 6.26
CA VAL A 250 7.63 3.80 7.14
C VAL A 250 6.76 4.74 6.30
N ILE A 251 5.57 5.08 6.80
CA ILE A 251 4.61 5.95 6.12
C ILE A 251 4.24 7.13 7.02
N ASP A 252 4.43 8.34 6.52
CA ASP A 252 3.93 9.57 7.14
C ASP A 252 2.66 10.04 6.41
N TYR A 253 1.61 10.37 7.16
CA TYR A 253 0.36 10.92 6.63
C TYR A 253 0.14 12.34 7.13
N GLY A 254 -0.29 13.23 6.24
CA GLY A 254 -0.60 14.62 6.60
C GLY A 254 0.63 15.43 7.05
N GLY A 255 0.41 16.72 7.31
CA GLY A 255 1.41 17.62 7.87
C GLY A 255 2.19 18.43 6.84
N GLU A 256 3.35 18.92 7.25
CA GLU A 256 4.16 19.86 6.46
C GLU A 256 5.17 19.14 5.56
N PRO A 257 5.40 19.65 4.33
CA PRO A 257 6.53 19.23 3.52
C PRO A 257 7.86 19.52 4.25
N THR A 258 8.85 18.65 4.04
CA THR A 258 10.22 18.86 4.55
C THR A 258 10.83 20.13 3.95
N PRO A 259 11.88 20.70 4.58
CA PRO A 259 12.60 21.82 4.00
C PRO A 259 13.10 21.56 2.56
N ALA A 260 13.51 20.33 2.26
CA ALA A 260 13.98 19.94 0.93
C ALA A 260 12.85 19.90 -0.11
N GLU A 261 11.68 19.36 0.27
CA GLU A 261 10.49 19.35 -0.58
C GLU A 261 9.98 20.78 -0.84
N ARG A 262 9.97 21.63 0.20
CA ARG A 262 9.56 23.04 0.08
C ARG A 262 10.50 23.84 -0.83
N ALA A 263 11.81 23.72 -0.63
CA ALA A 263 12.80 24.34 -1.51
C ALA A 263 12.65 23.85 -2.97
N GLY A 264 12.28 22.58 -3.16
CA GLY A 264 11.97 22.01 -4.46
C GLY A 264 10.74 22.64 -5.12
N MET A 265 9.65 22.84 -4.37
CA MET A 265 8.46 23.57 -4.86
C MET A 265 8.82 25.00 -5.25
N ASP A 266 9.53 25.73 -4.38
CA ASP A 266 9.90 27.13 -4.63
C ASP A 266 10.79 27.28 -5.87
N ALA A 267 11.75 26.37 -6.06
CA ALA A 267 12.57 26.35 -7.26
C ALA A 267 11.76 26.03 -8.53
N TYR A 268 10.88 25.03 -8.46
CA TYR A 268 9.99 24.69 -9.56
C TYR A 268 9.10 25.88 -9.96
N HIS A 269 8.47 26.56 -9.00
CA HIS A 269 7.64 27.75 -9.25
C HIS A 269 8.42 28.92 -9.85
N ARG A 270 9.67 29.15 -9.40
CA ARG A 270 10.51 30.20 -9.99
C ARG A 270 10.82 29.90 -11.45
N GLU A 271 11.19 28.67 -11.78
CA GLU A 271 11.56 28.27 -13.14
C GLU A 271 10.36 28.14 -14.08
N HIS A 272 9.20 27.75 -13.55
CA HIS A 272 7.97 27.50 -14.31
C HIS A 272 6.95 28.63 -14.17
N SER A 273 7.42 29.81 -13.74
CA SER A 273 6.66 31.06 -13.83
C SER A 273 6.44 31.50 -15.30
N GLU A 274 7.10 30.83 -16.25
CA GLU A 274 6.84 30.86 -17.70
C GLU A 274 6.29 29.49 -18.19
N PRO A 275 5.32 29.46 -19.12
CA PRO A 275 4.26 28.43 -19.13
C PRO A 275 4.58 26.98 -19.59
N TYR A 276 5.81 26.53 -19.88
CA TYR A 276 6.03 25.18 -20.47
C TYR A 276 7.39 24.50 -20.18
N ALA A 277 7.80 24.35 -18.92
CA ALA A 277 8.89 23.41 -18.58
C ALA A 277 8.34 22.15 -17.88
N THR A 278 9.03 21.01 -18.00
CA THR A 278 8.60 19.74 -17.38
C THR A 278 9.79 19.07 -16.68
N GLY A 279 9.77 19.15 -15.34
CA GLY A 279 10.67 18.41 -14.45
C GLY A 279 11.97 19.14 -14.11
N LEU A 280 12.31 19.17 -12.82
CA LEU A 280 13.56 19.76 -12.32
C LEU A 280 14.26 18.76 -11.39
N VAL A 281 15.55 18.53 -11.62
CA VAL A 281 16.42 17.80 -10.69
C VAL A 281 17.28 18.82 -9.98
N ILE A 282 17.11 18.93 -8.66
CA ILE A 282 17.86 19.88 -7.83
C ILE A 282 18.89 19.10 -7.03
N ASN A 283 20.17 19.41 -7.23
CA ASN A 283 21.22 19.00 -6.32
C ASN A 283 21.25 20.00 -5.17
N HIS A 284 20.83 19.58 -3.97
CA HIS A 284 20.81 20.47 -2.80
C HIS A 284 22.03 20.19 -1.91
N PRO A 285 23.12 20.98 -1.99
CA PRO A 285 24.38 20.67 -1.31
C PRO A 285 24.30 20.68 0.23
N ASN A 286 23.25 21.27 0.80
CA ASN A 286 23.06 21.44 2.25
C ASN A 286 21.64 21.08 2.76
N ALA A 287 20.93 20.15 2.11
CA ALA A 287 19.62 19.75 2.63
C ALA A 287 19.82 18.99 3.96
N PRO A 288 19.13 19.37 5.07
CA PRO A 288 19.24 18.63 6.31
C PRO A 288 18.68 17.22 6.08
N THR A 289 19.54 16.20 6.17
CA THR A 289 19.13 14.80 6.26
C THR A 289 18.21 14.63 7.46
N ALA A 290 17.03 14.02 7.27
CA ALA A 290 16.18 13.60 8.37
C ALA A 290 17.00 12.71 9.32
N ALA A 291 17.24 13.19 10.55
CA ALA A 291 18.19 12.59 11.45
C ALA A 291 17.63 11.29 12.07
N PRO A 292 18.36 10.15 12.03
CA PRO A 292 18.12 9.03 12.93
C PRO A 292 18.59 9.37 14.36
N PRO A 293 18.08 8.69 15.41
CA PRO A 293 18.46 8.95 16.80
C PRO A 293 19.96 8.69 17.05
N ALA A 294 20.54 9.55 17.88
CA ALA A 294 21.95 9.89 17.90
C ALA A 294 22.92 8.83 18.49
N ALA A 295 24.14 8.79 17.93
CA ALA A 295 25.39 8.55 18.66
C ALA A 295 26.55 9.35 18.01
N SER A 296 27.32 10.05 18.85
CA SER A 296 28.54 10.85 18.57
C SER A 296 29.74 9.99 18.16
N SER A 297 30.86 10.40 17.55
CA SER A 297 31.41 11.62 16.92
C SER A 297 32.78 11.24 16.31
N ALA A 298 33.14 11.71 15.10
CA ALA A 298 34.53 12.02 14.69
C ALA A 298 34.54 12.74 13.32
N SER A 299 35.36 13.78 13.21
CA SER A 299 35.44 14.69 12.05
C SER A 299 36.52 14.25 11.06
N SER A 300 36.11 14.05 9.81
CA SER A 300 36.97 14.14 8.62
C SER A 300 36.27 15.03 7.59
N THR A 301 37.00 15.96 6.97
CA THR A 301 36.45 16.89 5.98
C THR A 301 36.16 16.15 4.67
N SER A 302 35.03 15.44 4.65
CA SER A 302 34.48 14.83 3.45
C SER A 302 33.73 15.89 2.64
N VAL A 303 33.90 15.87 1.31
CA VAL A 303 33.03 16.60 0.40
C VAL A 303 31.61 16.07 0.62
N SER A 304 30.75 16.89 1.23
CA SER A 304 29.33 16.57 1.44
C SER A 304 28.71 16.14 0.12
N LYS A 305 28.43 14.84 -0.02
CA LYS A 305 27.66 14.37 -1.17
C LYS A 305 26.24 14.95 -1.03
N ALA A 306 25.80 15.69 -2.04
CA ALA A 306 24.54 16.43 -1.97
C ALA A 306 23.33 15.49 -2.02
N THR A 307 22.34 15.74 -1.17
CA THR A 307 21.01 15.11 -1.26
C THR A 307 20.40 15.42 -2.62
N ARG A 308 19.90 14.39 -3.30
CA ARG A 308 19.23 14.53 -4.59
C ARG A 308 17.73 14.64 -4.37
N VAL A 309 17.14 15.71 -4.89
CA VAL A 309 15.70 15.94 -4.88
C VAL A 309 15.23 16.01 -6.33
N SER A 310 14.26 15.17 -6.68
CA SER A 310 13.53 15.30 -7.94
C SER A 310 12.08 15.67 -7.66
N ILE A 311 11.53 16.56 -8.49
CA ILE A 311 10.15 17.03 -8.40
C ILE A 311 9.44 16.87 -9.75
N ALA A 312 8.19 16.43 -9.71
CA ALA A 312 7.31 16.41 -10.87
C ALA A 312 5.89 16.86 -10.49
N HIS A 313 5.36 17.82 -11.24
CA HIS A 313 3.99 18.29 -11.11
C HIS A 313 3.03 17.35 -11.85
N SER A 314 1.92 16.97 -11.20
CA SER A 314 0.87 16.18 -11.84
C SER A 314 -0.17 17.10 -12.49
N TYR A 315 -0.62 16.76 -13.70
CA TYR A 315 -1.48 17.65 -14.48
C TYR A 315 -2.83 17.89 -13.80
N GLY A 316 -3.28 19.16 -13.87
CA GLY A 316 -4.64 19.59 -13.53
C GLY A 316 -4.89 19.92 -12.05
N ARG A 317 -3.88 19.83 -11.17
CA ARG A 317 -3.94 20.20 -9.75
C ARG A 317 -2.58 20.66 -9.26
N SER A 318 -2.53 21.39 -8.13
CA SER A 318 -1.30 21.76 -7.43
C SER A 318 -0.69 20.58 -6.66
N ASP A 319 -0.53 19.44 -7.34
CA ASP A 319 -0.06 18.18 -6.77
C ASP A 319 1.36 17.90 -7.28
N TYR A 320 2.26 17.53 -6.37
CA TYR A 320 3.67 17.26 -6.68
C TYR A 320 4.08 15.90 -6.16
N PHE A 321 4.82 15.17 -7.00
CA PHE A 321 5.63 14.04 -6.56
C PHE A 321 7.04 14.52 -6.24
N PHE A 322 7.55 14.07 -5.10
CA PHE A 322 8.92 14.29 -4.67
C PHE A 322 9.62 12.96 -4.47
N ILE A 323 10.85 12.86 -4.95
CA ILE A 323 11.74 11.77 -4.54
C ILE A 323 13.00 12.39 -3.97
N VAL A 324 13.28 12.03 -2.72
CA VAL A 324 14.45 12.45 -1.96
C VAL A 324 15.32 11.22 -1.75
N THR A 325 16.54 11.24 -2.27
CA THR A 325 17.50 10.13 -2.06
C THR A 325 18.74 10.66 -1.36
N ALA A 326 19.18 9.90 -0.36
CA ALA A 326 20.49 10.09 0.23
C ALA A 326 21.57 9.83 -0.84
N PRO A 327 22.73 10.48 -0.74
CA PRO A 327 23.80 10.22 -1.66
C PRO A 327 24.30 8.79 -1.52
N GLN A 328 24.50 8.10 -2.64
CA GLN A 328 25.12 6.78 -2.64
C GLN A 328 26.56 6.89 -2.10
N PRO A 329 26.98 5.99 -1.19
CA PRO A 329 28.29 6.02 -0.54
C PRO A 329 29.48 5.93 -1.49
#